data_AF-A0A3Q9GBQ5-F1
#
_entry.id   AF-A0A3Q9GBQ5-F1
#
_cell.length_a   1.000
_cell.length_b   1.000
_cell.length_c   1.000
_cell.angle_alpha   90.00
_cell.angle_beta   90.00
_cell.angle_gamma   90.00
#
_symmetry.space_group_name_H-M   'P 1'
#
loop_
_entity.id
_entity.type
_entity.pdbx_description
1 polymer ?
#
loop_
_entity_poly.entity_id
_entity_poly.type
_entity_poly.pdbx_seq_one_letter_code
_entity_poly.pdbx_strand_id
1 'polypeptide(L)'
;MSGHSTFDICVEPIELYKLLKIANMVGGGGEAKTMISEGKVLVNNEVVIQKRKKVRNGDIIQHDGKTIKLAYNPEKKSAEFINSVVSANKNSKKNKKAKTKARILSSEAAAEPSKKTLKGTTTQANSAKR
;
A
#
# COMPACT_ATOMS: atom_id res chain seq x y z
N MET A 1 -3.77 11.30 -30.50
CA MET A 1 -4.65 10.16 -30.13
C MET A 1 -3.97 9.45 -28.98
N SER A 2 -4.44 9.62 -27.76
CA SER A 2 -3.85 8.93 -26.61
C SER A 2 -4.25 7.45 -26.69
N GLY A 3 -3.28 6.59 -27.01
CA GLY A 3 -3.48 5.16 -27.09
C GLY A 3 -3.62 4.58 -25.69
N HIS A 4 -4.84 4.24 -25.28
CA HIS A 4 -5.11 3.54 -24.03
C HIS A 4 -5.66 2.16 -24.36
N SER A 5 -5.12 1.12 -23.72
CA SER A 5 -5.71 -0.21 -23.80
C SER A 5 -7.01 -0.24 -22.99
N THR A 6 -8.08 -0.78 -23.56
CA THR A 6 -9.35 -0.91 -22.82
C THR A 6 -9.34 -2.18 -21.97
N PHE A 7 -9.72 -2.07 -20.70
CA PHE A 7 -9.82 -3.21 -19.77
C PHE A 7 -11.26 -3.35 -19.28
N ASP A 8 -11.86 -4.51 -19.56
CA ASP A 8 -13.25 -4.79 -19.23
C ASP A 8 -13.41 -5.28 -17.79
N ILE A 9 -14.34 -4.67 -17.04
CA ILE A 9 -14.71 -5.07 -15.67
C ILE A 9 -16.18 -5.49 -15.62
N CYS A 10 -16.48 -6.57 -14.88
CA CYS A 10 -17.86 -7.08 -14.77
C CYS A 10 -18.60 -6.58 -13.53
N VAL A 11 -17.87 -6.00 -12.59
CA VAL A 11 -18.42 -5.50 -11.32
C VAL A 11 -17.82 -4.13 -11.07
N GLU A 12 -18.69 -3.19 -10.75
CA GLU A 12 -18.37 -1.84 -10.32
C GLU A 12 -19.15 -1.55 -9.01
N PRO A 13 -18.57 -0.87 -8.01
CA PRO A 13 -17.20 -0.35 -7.95
C PRO A 13 -16.15 -1.43 -7.64
N ILE A 14 -14.96 -1.32 -8.23
CA ILE A 14 -13.82 -2.20 -7.95
C ILE A 14 -12.74 -1.47 -7.17
N GLU A 15 -12.03 -2.18 -6.30
CA GLU A 15 -10.90 -1.61 -5.56
C GLU A 15 -9.63 -1.61 -6.44
N LEU A 16 -8.89 -0.50 -6.42
CA LEU A 16 -7.69 -0.29 -7.24
C LEU A 16 -6.68 -1.44 -7.13
N TYR A 17 -6.30 -1.87 -5.92
CA TYR A 17 -5.32 -2.95 -5.77
C TYR A 17 -5.78 -4.30 -6.37
N LYS A 18 -7.10 -4.58 -6.39
CA LYS A 18 -7.65 -5.79 -7.02
C LYS A 18 -7.52 -5.67 -8.53
N LEU A 19 -7.86 -4.49 -9.05
CA LEU A 19 -7.80 -4.17 -10.46
C LEU A 19 -6.38 -4.30 -11.03
N LEU A 20 -5.35 -3.76 -10.35
CA LEU A 20 -3.96 -3.92 -10.80
C LEU A 20 -3.55 -5.39 -10.91
N LYS A 21 -4.02 -6.23 -9.98
CA LYS A 21 -3.75 -7.67 -10.00
C LYS A 21 -4.43 -8.35 -11.19
N ILE A 22 -5.74 -8.14 -11.39
CA ILE A 22 -6.48 -8.79 -12.50
C ILE A 22 -6.04 -8.27 -13.88
N ALA A 23 -5.53 -7.03 -13.95
CA ALA A 23 -4.97 -6.46 -15.16
C ALA A 23 -3.52 -6.90 -15.42
N ASN A 24 -2.97 -7.81 -14.60
CA ASN A 24 -1.59 -8.29 -14.68
C ASN A 24 -0.56 -7.15 -14.76
N MET A 25 -0.85 -6.02 -14.08
CA MET A 25 0.06 -4.88 -13.98
C MET A 25 1.09 -5.08 -12.86
N VAL A 26 0.81 -5.98 -11.92
CA VAL A 26 1.64 -6.33 -10.76
C VAL A 26 1.65 -7.84 -10.56
N GLY A 27 2.70 -8.38 -9.96
CA GLY A 27 2.85 -9.81 -9.70
C GLY A 27 1.97 -10.31 -8.55
N GLY A 28 1.52 -9.44 -7.64
CA GLY A 28 0.67 -9.85 -6.52
C GLY A 28 -0.12 -8.74 -5.83
N GLY A 29 -1.06 -9.14 -4.96
CA GLY A 29 -1.90 -8.20 -4.21
C GLY A 29 -1.17 -7.48 -3.06
N GLY A 30 -0.07 -8.03 -2.57
CA GLY A 30 0.82 -7.35 -1.60
C GLY A 30 1.61 -6.24 -2.28
N GLU A 31 2.24 -6.57 -3.40
CA GLU A 31 2.95 -5.63 -4.27
C GLU A 31 2.04 -4.47 -4.73
N ALA A 32 0.81 -4.78 -5.18
CA ALA A 32 -0.18 -3.77 -5.56
C ALA A 32 -0.37 -2.70 -4.46
N LYS A 33 -0.49 -3.13 -3.20
CA LYS A 33 -0.68 -2.23 -2.06
C LYS A 33 0.56 -1.39 -1.78
N THR A 34 1.74 -1.99 -1.91
CA THR A 34 3.02 -1.29 -1.74
C THR A 34 3.19 -0.21 -2.80
N MET A 35 3.03 -0.55 -4.08
CA MET A 35 3.15 0.40 -5.20
C MET A 35 2.17 1.57 -5.09
N ILE A 36 0.92 1.31 -4.69
CA ILE A 36 -0.05 2.38 -4.43
C ILE A 36 0.42 3.25 -3.26
N SER A 37 0.87 2.65 -2.16
CA SER A 37 1.32 3.42 -0.98
C SER A 37 2.54 4.30 -1.27
N GLU A 38 3.39 3.86 -2.19
CA GLU A 38 4.57 4.59 -2.67
C GLU A 38 4.22 5.67 -3.71
N GLY A 39 2.96 5.79 -4.14
CA GLY A 39 2.53 6.79 -5.12
C GLY A 39 2.96 6.49 -6.55
N LYS A 40 3.25 5.22 -6.87
CA LYS A 40 3.66 4.80 -8.22
C LYS A 40 2.49 4.58 -9.19
N VAL A 41 1.26 4.71 -8.70
CA VAL A 41 0.03 4.50 -9.48
C VAL A 41 -0.70 5.83 -9.64
N LEU A 42 -1.07 6.14 -10.89
CA LEU A 42 -1.87 7.30 -11.25
C LEU A 42 -3.28 6.85 -11.64
N VAL A 43 -4.29 7.60 -11.21
CA VAL A 43 -5.68 7.46 -11.65
C VAL A 43 -6.14 8.81 -12.19
N ASN A 44 -6.58 8.85 -13.44
CA ASN A 44 -6.96 10.08 -14.15
C ASN A 44 -5.86 11.16 -14.06
N ASN A 45 -4.60 10.74 -14.23
CA ASN A 45 -3.38 11.57 -14.12
C ASN A 45 -3.06 12.11 -12.71
N GLU A 46 -3.76 11.66 -11.67
CA GLU A 46 -3.46 12.03 -10.28
C GLU A 46 -2.82 10.88 -9.51
N VAL A 47 -1.79 11.17 -8.73
CA VAL A 47 -1.11 10.18 -7.89
C VAL A 47 -2.06 9.72 -6.78
N VAL A 48 -2.29 8.41 -6.70
CA VAL A 48 -3.16 7.82 -5.69
C VAL A 48 -2.34 7.02 -4.69
N ILE A 49 -2.47 7.37 -3.40
CA ILE A 49 -1.89 6.61 -2.28
C ILE A 49 -2.90 5.72 -1.55
N GLN A 50 -4.18 5.83 -1.91
CA GLN A 50 -5.27 5.07 -1.29
C GLN A 50 -5.38 3.66 -1.88
N LYS A 51 -4.81 2.68 -1.18
CA LYS A 51 -4.80 1.25 -1.55
C LYS A 51 -6.17 0.67 -1.95
N ARG A 52 -7.24 1.08 -1.27
CA ARG A 52 -8.62 0.62 -1.50
C ARG A 52 -9.49 1.69 -2.17
N LYS A 53 -8.90 2.63 -2.91
CA LYS A 53 -9.65 3.58 -3.73
C LYS A 53 -10.59 2.78 -4.63
N LYS A 54 -11.86 3.17 -4.66
CA LYS A 54 -12.86 2.60 -5.56
C LYS A 54 -12.74 3.31 -6.90
N VAL A 55 -12.62 2.54 -7.96
CA VAL A 55 -12.57 3.01 -9.34
C VAL A 55 -13.76 2.47 -10.12
N ARG A 56 -14.14 3.19 -11.16
CA ARG A 56 -15.37 3.01 -11.94
C ARG A 56 -15.10 2.99 -13.43
N ASN A 57 -16.11 2.68 -14.21
CA ASN A 57 -16.02 2.79 -15.67
C ASN A 57 -15.51 4.16 -16.11
N GLY A 58 -14.70 4.18 -17.16
CA GLY A 58 -14.10 5.40 -17.69
C GLY A 58 -12.82 5.87 -17.01
N ASP A 59 -12.51 5.39 -15.80
CA ASP A 59 -11.25 5.73 -15.13
C ASP A 59 -10.03 5.26 -15.95
N ILE A 60 -8.99 6.09 -15.98
CA ILE A 60 -7.71 5.81 -16.63
C ILE A 60 -6.68 5.52 -15.56
N ILE A 61 -6.05 4.35 -15.62
CA ILE A 61 -5.03 3.93 -14.66
C ILE A 61 -3.70 3.82 -15.38
N GLN A 62 -2.68 4.40 -14.77
CA GLN A 62 -1.32 4.36 -15.29
C GLN A 62 -0.34 3.87 -14.22
N HIS A 63 0.53 2.94 -14.62
CA HIS A 63 1.60 2.36 -13.80
C HIS A 63 2.68 1.74 -14.70
N ASP A 64 3.96 1.94 -14.40
CA ASP A 64 5.11 1.44 -15.17
C ASP A 64 5.00 1.65 -16.70
N GLY A 65 4.59 2.86 -17.11
CA GLY A 65 4.41 3.21 -18.52
C GLY A 65 3.22 2.55 -19.23
N LYS A 66 2.50 1.65 -18.55
CA LYS A 66 1.25 1.05 -19.05
C LYS A 66 0.07 1.92 -18.67
N THR A 67 -0.81 2.18 -19.62
CA THR A 67 -2.04 2.96 -19.39
C THR A 67 -3.25 2.18 -19.87
N ILE A 68 -4.22 1.98 -18.97
CA ILE A 68 -5.47 1.28 -19.26
C ILE A 68 -6.66 2.19 -18.98
N LYS A 69 -7.73 2.04 -19.77
CA LYS A 69 -9.03 2.68 -19.54
C LYS A 69 -10.04 1.62 -19.14
N LEU A 70 -10.79 1.86 -18.07
CA LEU A 70 -11.82 0.93 -17.61
C LEU A 70 -13.09 1.02 -18.46
N ALA A 71 -13.60 -0.13 -18.86
CA ALA A 71 -14.90 -0.28 -19.50
C ALA A 71 -15.74 -1.28 -18.71
N TYR A 72 -16.99 -0.94 -18.41
CA TYR A 72 -17.89 -1.86 -17.70
C TYR A 72 -18.58 -2.79 -18.70
N ASN A 73 -18.37 -4.09 -18.55
CA ASN A 73 -18.98 -5.14 -19.35
C ASN A 73 -19.38 -6.34 -18.44
N PRO A 74 -20.66 -6.44 -18.03
CA PRO A 74 -21.12 -7.48 -17.10
C PRO A 74 -21.18 -8.89 -17.70
N GLU A 75 -21.11 -9.02 -19.02
CA GLU A 75 -21.20 -10.31 -19.73
C GLU A 75 -19.88 -11.08 -19.68
N LYS A 76 -18.75 -10.36 -19.57
CA LYS A 76 -17.40 -10.93 -19.58
C LYS A 76 -16.97 -11.52 -18.23
N LYS A 77 -17.80 -12.34 -17.59
CA LYS A 77 -17.48 -12.97 -16.30
C LYS A 77 -16.27 -13.94 -16.41
N SER A 78 -15.06 -13.40 -16.44
CA SER A 78 -13.85 -14.22 -16.52
C SER A 78 -13.65 -14.96 -15.19
N ALA A 79 -13.23 -16.22 -15.27
CA ALA A 79 -12.99 -17.06 -14.09
C ALA A 79 -11.96 -16.43 -13.13
N GLU A 80 -10.98 -15.68 -13.67
CA GLU A 80 -10.00 -14.93 -12.90
C GLU A 80 -10.62 -13.78 -12.09
N PHE A 81 -11.59 -13.06 -12.69
CA PHE A 81 -12.35 -12.01 -12.01
C PHE A 81 -13.18 -12.60 -10.87
N ILE A 82 -13.89 -13.71 -11.13
CA ILE A 82 -14.71 -14.40 -10.12
C ILE A 82 -13.84 -14.90 -8.97
N ASN A 83 -12.72 -15.58 -9.25
CA ASN A 83 -11.86 -16.11 -8.19
C ASN A 83 -11.27 -15.01 -7.30
N SER A 84 -10.90 -13.86 -7.88
CA SER A 84 -10.38 -12.72 -7.11
C SER A 84 -11.45 -12.04 -6.24
N VAL A 85 -12.69 -11.95 -6.73
CA VAL A 85 -13.81 -11.30 -6.03
C VAL A 85 -14.44 -12.24 -4.99
N VAL A 86 -14.61 -13.53 -5.30
CA VAL A 86 -15.19 -14.55 -4.40
C VAL A 86 -14.24 -14.93 -3.27
N SER A 87 -12.93 -15.03 -3.52
CA SER A 87 -11.93 -15.33 -2.47
C SER A 87 -11.84 -14.21 -1.43
N ALA A 88 -12.17 -12.97 -1.79
CA ALA A 88 -12.26 -11.87 -0.84
C ALA A 88 -13.47 -11.97 0.10
N ASN A 89 -14.53 -12.71 -0.26
CA ASN A 89 -15.78 -12.77 0.51
C ASN A 89 -15.88 -13.99 1.47
N LYS A 90 -15.08 -15.06 1.26
CA LYS A 90 -15.12 -16.27 2.12
C LYS A 90 -14.41 -16.15 3.47
N ASN A 91 -13.68 -15.07 3.77
CA ASN A 91 -12.88 -14.96 4.99
C ASN A 91 -13.58 -14.25 6.16
N SER A 92 -14.92 -14.33 6.27
CA SER A 92 -15.71 -13.69 7.34
C SER A 92 -16.29 -14.67 8.39
N LYS A 93 -15.97 -15.97 8.33
CA LYS A 93 -16.40 -16.94 9.36
C LYS A 93 -15.27 -17.90 9.79
N LYS A 94 -14.37 -17.45 10.67
CA LYS A 94 -13.86 -18.28 11.77
C LYS A 94 -13.27 -17.44 12.93
N ASN A 95 -14.07 -17.39 13.99
CA ASN A 95 -13.74 -17.32 15.42
C ASN A 95 -13.29 -16.01 16.10
N LYS A 96 -14.25 -15.44 16.85
CA LYS A 96 -14.09 -14.74 18.13
C LYS A 96 -13.68 -15.73 19.26
N LYS A 97 -12.60 -15.42 19.99
CA LYS A 97 -12.28 -15.65 21.44
C LYS A 97 -10.74 -15.63 21.55
N ALA A 98 -10.07 -15.00 22.51
CA ALA A 98 -10.48 -14.52 23.82
C ALA A 98 -9.71 -13.23 24.20
N LYS A 99 -10.44 -12.39 24.92
CA LYS A 99 -9.94 -11.28 25.75
C LYS A 99 -9.53 -11.88 27.09
N THR A 100 -8.28 -11.70 27.50
CA THR A 100 -7.90 -11.71 28.92
C THR A 100 -6.80 -10.69 29.16
N LYS A 101 -7.17 -9.65 29.90
CA LYS A 101 -6.27 -8.77 30.63
C LYS A 101 -5.53 -9.61 31.68
N ALA A 102 -4.21 -9.51 31.75
CA ALA A 102 -3.46 -9.64 32.99
C ALA A 102 -2.28 -8.67 32.97
N ARG A 103 -2.30 -7.77 33.95
CA ARG A 103 -1.28 -6.83 34.40
C ARG A 103 -0.21 -7.64 35.19
N ILE A 104 1.08 -7.28 35.16
CA ILE A 104 1.94 -6.86 36.32
C ILE A 104 3.36 -7.37 35.97
N LEU A 105 4.34 -6.52 35.58
CA LEU A 105 5.39 -5.84 36.36
C LEU A 105 6.48 -6.75 36.98
N SER A 106 7.75 -6.54 36.55
CA SER A 106 9.01 -6.46 37.36
C SER A 106 10.24 -6.70 36.43
N SER A 107 11.16 -5.75 36.19
CA SER A 107 12.40 -5.47 36.97
C SER A 107 13.19 -6.75 37.30
N GLU A 108 14.49 -6.92 37.09
CA GLU A 108 15.66 -6.04 37.23
C GLU A 108 16.92 -6.82 36.75
N ALA A 109 18.08 -6.14 36.73
CA ALA A 109 19.45 -6.68 36.70
C ALA A 109 20.17 -6.85 35.34
N ALA A 110 20.82 -5.77 34.89
CA ALA A 110 22.12 -5.85 34.24
C ALA A 110 22.95 -4.57 34.48
N ALA A 111 23.83 -4.67 35.49
CA ALA A 111 25.15 -4.05 35.62
C ALA A 111 25.31 -2.53 35.41
N GLU A 112 25.49 -1.84 36.54
CA GLU A 112 26.46 -0.73 36.69
C GLU A 112 27.48 -1.17 37.77
N PRO A 113 28.77 -0.75 37.72
CA PRO A 113 29.06 0.64 38.04
C PRO A 113 30.34 1.28 37.44
N SER A 114 30.34 2.62 37.49
CA SER A 114 31.47 3.51 37.85
C SER A 114 32.44 4.09 36.79
N LYS A 115 32.36 5.44 36.69
CA LYS A 115 33.44 6.47 36.68
C LYS A 115 34.19 6.80 35.37
N LYS A 116 33.87 7.94 34.76
CA LYS A 116 34.67 9.21 34.75
C LYS A 116 34.21 10.17 33.64
N THR A 117 33.92 11.39 34.08
CA THR A 117 33.84 12.65 33.32
C THR A 117 35.04 12.88 32.39
N LEU A 118 34.82 13.47 31.21
CA LEU A 118 35.71 14.48 30.60
C LEU A 118 34.94 15.29 29.55
N LYS A 119 35.01 16.62 29.71
CA LYS A 119 34.40 17.66 28.87
C LYS A 119 35.17 17.74 27.55
N GLY A 120 34.43 17.80 26.44
CA GLY A 120 34.97 18.07 25.11
C GLY A 120 34.26 19.26 24.46
N THR A 121 34.51 20.46 24.96
CA THR A 121 34.21 21.71 24.24
C THR A 121 35.52 22.24 23.70
N THR A 122 35.85 21.92 22.45
CA THR A 122 36.95 22.56 21.74
C THR A 122 36.39 23.70 20.91
N THR A 123 36.51 24.90 21.47
CA THR A 123 36.39 26.19 20.79
C THR A 123 37.52 26.30 19.76
N GLN A 124 37.18 26.41 18.48
CA GLN A 124 38.12 26.92 17.48
C GLN A 124 38.14 28.43 17.56
N ALA A 125 39.29 28.96 17.98
CA ALA A 125 39.66 30.36 17.80
C ALA A 125 39.74 30.66 16.30
N ASN A 126 39.05 31.72 15.85
CA ASN A 126 39.38 32.35 14.59
C ASN A 126 39.86 33.78 14.85
N SER A 127 41.00 34.04 14.25
CA SER A 127 41.87 35.19 14.34
C SER A 127 41.29 36.46 13.74
N ALA A 128 41.75 37.58 14.30
CA ALA A 128 42.07 38.84 13.60
C ALA A 128 40.91 39.60 12.93
N LYS A 129 40.79 40.90 13.23
CA LYS A 129 41.47 41.97 12.47
C LYS A 129 40.83 43.33 12.80
N ARG A 130 41.66 44.22 13.36
CA ARG A 130 41.60 45.69 13.39
C ARG A 130 40.59 46.37 14.30
#